data_AF-A0A820KCJ9-F1
#
_entry.id   AF-A0A820KCJ9-F1
#
_cell.length_a   1.000
_cell.length_b   1.000
_cell.length_c   1.000
_cell.angle_alpha   90.00
_cell.angle_beta   90.00
_cell.angle_gamma   90.00
#
_symmetry.space_group_name_H-M   'P 1'
#
loop_
_entity.id
_entity.type
_entity.pdbx_description
1 polymer ?
#
loop_
_entity_poly.entity_id
_entity_poly.type
_entity_poly.pdbx_seq_one_letter_code
_entity_poly.pdbx_strand_id
1 'polypeptide(L)'
;TFHSSSAPLEYEQSSADIWEAICYCVRKCLELGSFTSEQIGCIRSIGFDATCSLVVVDEKYEPVSVSLSGNDEQNIIMWLDHRAHAEAAIINSSSDEVLKNFGGKISLEMQPGKLMWLKRNLSKEQWARSKHFF
;
A
#
# COMPACT_ATOMS: atom_id res chain seq x y z
N THR A 1 5.55 5.88 -9.42
CA THR A 1 5.06 7.22 -9.78
C THR A 1 3.73 7.47 -9.08
N PHE A 2 3.39 8.72 -8.74
CA PHE A 2 2.08 9.04 -8.16
C PHE A 2 1.02 8.93 -9.25
N HIS A 3 0.04 8.05 -9.06
CA HIS A 3 -1.12 7.99 -9.92
C HIS A 3 -2.26 8.70 -9.19
N SER A 4 -2.53 9.95 -9.58
CA SER A 4 -3.77 10.63 -9.20
C SER A 4 -4.87 9.98 -10.04
N SER A 5 -5.89 9.44 -9.37
CA SER A 5 -7.12 9.10 -10.08
C SER A 5 -7.84 10.40 -10.45
N SER A 6 -8.85 10.32 -11.33
CA SER A 6 -9.70 11.46 -11.68
C SER A 6 -10.64 11.86 -10.54
N ALA A 7 -10.72 11.08 -9.46
CA ALA A 7 -11.54 11.37 -8.30
C ALA A 7 -10.75 12.15 -7.24
N PRO A 8 -11.33 13.20 -6.64
CA PRO A 8 -10.67 13.94 -5.57
C PRO A 8 -10.38 13.00 -4.38
N LEU A 9 -9.17 13.11 -3.83
CA LEU A 9 -8.70 12.38 -2.63
C LEU A 9 -8.33 10.90 -2.81
N GLU A 10 -8.20 10.42 -4.04
CA GLU A 10 -7.68 9.09 -4.36
C GLU A 10 -6.21 9.15 -4.80
N TYR A 11 -5.36 8.43 -4.08
CA TYR A 11 -3.91 8.44 -4.28
C TYR A 11 -3.37 7.01 -4.34
N GLU A 12 -2.77 6.68 -5.48
CA GLU A 12 -2.33 5.33 -5.82
C GLU A 12 -0.85 5.31 -6.22
N GLN A 13 -0.21 4.16 -6.00
CA GLN A 13 1.16 3.89 -6.42
C GLN A 13 1.29 2.46 -6.98
N SER A 14 2.43 2.20 -7.63
CA SER A 14 2.87 0.87 -8.08
C SER A 14 3.88 0.30 -7.09
N SER A 15 3.67 -0.94 -6.65
CA SER A 15 4.69 -1.67 -5.87
C SER A 15 5.93 -1.99 -6.71
N ALA A 16 5.77 -2.19 -8.02
CA ALA A 16 6.89 -2.45 -8.93
C ALA A 16 7.79 -1.20 -9.05
N ASP A 17 7.20 -0.02 -9.26
CA ASP A 17 7.94 1.25 -9.29
C ASP A 17 8.71 1.50 -7.99
N ILE A 18 8.08 1.23 -6.83
CA ILE A 18 8.72 1.41 -5.52
C ILE A 18 9.91 0.45 -5.40
N TRP A 19 9.74 -0.82 -5.77
CA TRP A 19 10.81 -1.81 -5.67
C TRP A 19 11.99 -1.48 -6.60
N GLU A 20 11.70 -1.03 -7.82
CA GLU A 20 12.73 -0.57 -8.75
C GLU A 20 13.48 0.65 -8.19
N ALA A 21 12.77 1.62 -7.62
CA ALA A 21 13.35 2.80 -7.00
C ALA A 21 14.24 2.44 -5.80
N ILE A 22 13.82 1.51 -4.94
CA ILE A 22 14.64 1.00 -3.82
C ILE A 22 15.92 0.38 -4.37
N CYS A 23 15.81 -0.52 -5.35
CA CYS A 23 16.97 -1.19 -5.94
C CYS A 23 17.95 -0.20 -6.58
N TYR A 24 17.42 0.82 -7.28
CA TYR A 24 18.22 1.89 -7.85
C TYR A 24 18.94 2.69 -6.76
N CYS A 25 18.22 3.16 -5.73
CA CYS A 25 18.78 3.94 -4.64
C CYS A 25 19.87 3.18 -3.89
N VAL A 26 19.64 1.90 -3.57
CA VAL A 26 20.65 1.06 -2.89
C VAL A 26 21.92 0.96 -3.75
N ARG A 27 21.81 0.64 -5.04
CA ARG A 27 22.97 0.58 -5.95
C ARG A 27 23.70 1.93 -6.01
N LYS A 28 22.97 3.03 -6.13
CA LYS A 28 23.55 4.38 -6.17
C LYS A 28 24.25 4.78 -4.87
N CYS A 29 23.70 4.42 -3.71
CA CYS A 29 24.36 4.64 -2.43
C CYS A 29 25.70 3.90 -2.35
N LEU A 30 25.76 2.66 -2.83
CA LEU A 30 27.00 1.88 -2.86
C LEU A 30 28.04 2.49 -3.83
N GLU A 31 27.61 2.91 -5.01
CA GLU A 31 28.47 3.59 -6.00
C GLU A 31 29.05 4.90 -5.45
N LEU A 32 28.19 5.78 -4.91
CA LEU A 32 28.61 7.08 -4.37
C LEU A 32 29.48 6.95 -3.12
N GLY A 33 29.24 5.93 -2.29
CA GLY A 33 30.06 5.62 -1.13
C GLY A 33 31.45 5.08 -1.46
N SER A 34 31.75 4.81 -2.74
CA SER A 34 33.03 4.26 -3.20
C SER A 34 33.43 2.96 -2.48
N PHE A 35 32.45 2.13 -2.13
CA PHE A 35 32.71 0.85 -1.46
C PHE A 35 33.36 -0.15 -2.41
N THR A 36 34.36 -0.88 -1.90
CA THR A 36 34.92 -2.02 -2.63
C THR A 36 33.97 -3.21 -2.61
N SER A 37 34.12 -4.14 -3.55
CA SER A 37 33.33 -5.38 -3.56
C SER A 37 33.46 -6.18 -2.26
N GLU A 38 34.63 -6.16 -1.61
CA GLU A 38 34.85 -6.80 -0.31
C GLU A 38 34.03 -6.14 0.79
N GLN A 39 33.99 -4.80 0.83
CA GLN A 39 33.17 -4.04 1.79
C GLN A 39 31.67 -4.26 1.57
N ILE A 40 31.22 -4.29 0.32
CA ILE A 40 29.83 -4.63 -0.03
C ILE A 40 29.51 -6.06 0.44
N GLY A 41 30.43 -7.01 0.25
CA GLY A 41 30.28 -8.39 0.73
C GLY A 41 30.22 -8.53 2.25
N CYS A 42 30.63 -7.49 3.00
CA CYS A 42 30.55 -7.47 4.46
C CYS A 42 29.21 -6.95 5.01
N ILE A 43 28.29 -6.47 4.16
CA ILE A 43 26.95 -6.03 4.59
C ILE A 43 26.18 -7.21 5.17
N ARG A 44 25.85 -7.15 6.46
CA ARG A 44 25.20 -8.25 7.19
C ARG A 44 23.67 -8.14 7.24
N SER A 45 23.12 -6.95 7.03
CA SER A 45 21.69 -6.70 7.21
C SER A 45 21.24 -5.49 6.40
N ILE A 46 19.96 -5.51 6.01
CA ILE A 46 19.25 -4.36 5.44
C ILE A 46 17.94 -4.17 6.24
N GLY A 47 17.64 -2.93 6.59
CA GLY A 47 16.39 -2.55 7.23
C GLY A 47 15.50 -1.81 6.23
N PHE A 48 14.19 -1.99 6.38
CA PHE A 48 13.18 -1.29 5.58
C PHE A 48 12.19 -0.61 6.52
N ASP A 49 11.89 0.63 6.21
CA ASP A 49 10.71 1.34 6.70
C ASP A 49 9.92 1.85 5.50
N ALA A 50 8.61 2.00 5.69
CA ALA A 50 7.71 2.48 4.66
C ALA A 50 6.54 3.21 5.31
N THR A 51 5.86 4.03 4.52
CA THR A 51 4.55 4.57 4.90
C THR A 51 3.55 3.45 5.12
N CYS A 52 2.53 3.66 5.96
CA CYS A 52 1.42 2.73 6.19
C CYS A 52 0.39 2.71 5.04
N SER A 53 0.87 2.66 3.80
CA SER A 53 0.05 2.40 2.61
C SER A 53 -0.39 0.93 2.57
N LEU A 54 -1.38 0.60 1.75
CA LEU A 54 -1.90 -0.77 1.59
C LEU A 54 -1.47 -1.33 0.24
N VAL A 55 -0.70 -2.41 0.21
CA VAL A 55 -0.33 -3.12 -1.02
C VAL A 55 -1.25 -4.31 -1.23
N VAL A 56 -1.74 -4.50 -2.47
CA VAL A 56 -2.60 -5.64 -2.82
C VAL A 56 -1.98 -6.47 -3.94
N VAL A 57 -1.93 -7.78 -3.73
CA VAL A 57 -1.39 -8.75 -4.71
C VAL A 57 -2.21 -10.05 -4.72
N ASP A 58 -2.05 -10.83 -5.79
CA ASP A 58 -2.69 -12.13 -5.95
C ASP A 58 -1.91 -13.26 -5.26
N GLU A 59 -2.36 -14.51 -5.44
CA GLU A 59 -1.73 -15.71 -4.85
C GLU A 59 -0.28 -15.94 -5.29
N LYS A 60 0.11 -15.37 -6.43
CA LYS A 60 1.46 -15.46 -6.99
C LYS A 60 2.30 -14.23 -6.66
N TYR A 61 1.79 -13.33 -5.80
CA TYR A 61 2.38 -12.04 -5.48
C TYR A 61 2.47 -11.07 -6.68
N GLU A 62 1.62 -11.27 -7.68
CA GLU A 62 1.51 -10.33 -8.79
C GLU A 62 0.57 -9.17 -8.42
N PRO A 63 0.83 -7.93 -8.89
CA PRO A 63 0.01 -6.77 -8.57
C PRO A 63 -1.47 -6.96 -8.91
N VAL A 64 -2.36 -6.54 -7.99
CA VAL A 64 -3.80 -6.49 -8.23
C VAL A 64 -4.29 -5.08 -8.03
N SER A 65 -4.93 -4.53 -9.06
CA SER A 65 -5.42 -3.16 -9.04
C SER A 65 -6.32 -2.86 -7.84
N VAL A 66 -6.02 -1.76 -7.14
CA VAL A 66 -6.88 -1.13 -6.13
C VAL A 66 -7.76 -0.03 -6.73
N SER A 67 -7.64 0.18 -8.04
CA SER A 67 -8.32 1.23 -8.80
C SER A 67 -9.53 0.68 -9.55
N LEU A 68 -10.54 1.53 -9.74
CA LEU A 68 -11.68 1.21 -10.61
C LEU A 68 -11.26 1.13 -12.09
N SER A 69 -10.09 1.66 -12.44
CA SER A 69 -9.51 1.53 -13.78
C SER A 69 -9.15 0.08 -14.13
N GLY A 70 -8.91 -0.76 -13.11
CA GLY A 70 -8.41 -2.12 -13.29
C GLY A 70 -6.94 -2.21 -13.72
N ASN A 71 -6.20 -1.10 -13.69
CA ASN A 71 -4.77 -1.10 -13.98
C ASN A 71 -3.99 -1.73 -12.81
N ASP A 72 -3.38 -2.90 -13.03
CA ASP A 72 -2.65 -3.63 -12.00
C ASP A 72 -1.36 -2.91 -11.53
N GLU A 73 -0.83 -1.96 -12.31
CA GLU A 73 0.23 -1.06 -11.83
C GLU A 73 -0.23 -0.11 -10.72
N GLN A 74 -1.54 0.01 -10.48
CA GLN A 74 -2.11 0.79 -9.38
C GLN A 74 -2.57 -0.17 -8.29
N ASN A 75 -1.63 -0.82 -7.61
CA ASN A 75 -1.91 -1.84 -6.60
C ASN A 75 -1.64 -1.40 -5.16
N ILE A 76 -1.36 -0.11 -4.95
CA ILE A 76 -1.16 0.48 -3.63
C ILE A 76 -2.18 1.58 -3.38
N ILE A 77 -2.94 1.47 -2.28
CA ILE A 77 -3.69 2.62 -1.72
C ILE A 77 -2.76 3.37 -0.77
N MET A 78 -2.44 4.63 -1.08
CA MET A 78 -1.51 5.41 -0.26
C MET A 78 -2.05 5.70 1.15
N TRP A 79 -1.16 5.93 2.11
CA TRP A 79 -1.53 6.32 3.48
C TRP A 79 -2.43 7.57 3.52
N LEU A 80 -2.16 8.57 2.68
CA LEU A 80 -2.92 9.83 2.59
C LEU A 80 -4.21 9.74 1.76
N ASP A 81 -4.54 8.56 1.25
CA ASP A 81 -5.78 8.32 0.49
C ASP A 81 -7.01 8.36 1.40
N HIS A 82 -8.01 9.15 1.03
CA HIS A 82 -9.22 9.35 1.83
C HIS A 82 -10.49 8.75 1.20
N ARG A 83 -10.36 7.86 0.19
CA ARG A 83 -11.51 7.24 -0.51
C ARG A 83 -12.44 6.47 0.43
N ALA A 84 -11.89 5.93 1.51
CA ALA A 84 -12.60 5.12 2.50
C ALA A 84 -13.26 5.92 3.63
N HIS A 85 -13.52 7.22 3.44
CA HIS A 85 -14.15 8.06 4.45
C HIS A 85 -15.51 7.50 4.93
N ALA A 86 -16.37 7.04 4.00
CA ALA A 86 -17.68 6.48 4.34
C ALA A 86 -17.55 5.15 5.11
N GLU A 87 -16.64 4.28 4.71
CA GLU A 87 -16.35 3.01 5.37
C GLU A 87 -15.81 3.21 6.79
N ALA A 88 -14.89 4.17 6.97
CA ALA A 88 -14.39 4.52 8.29
C ALA A 88 -15.50 5.03 9.21
N ALA A 89 -16.44 5.83 8.69
CA ALA A 89 -17.60 6.28 9.45
C ALA A 89 -18.51 5.11 9.87
N ILE A 90 -18.73 4.13 8.98
CA ILE A 90 -19.48 2.91 9.31
C ILE A 90 -18.79 2.14 10.43
N ILE A 91 -17.48 1.91 10.32
CA ILE A 91 -16.71 1.20 11.34
C ILE A 91 -16.78 1.94 12.68
N ASN A 92 -16.62 3.27 12.67
CA ASN A 92 -16.68 4.07 13.88
C ASN A 92 -18.07 4.09 14.55
N SER A 93 -19.12 3.69 13.84
CA SER A 93 -20.48 3.55 14.40
C SER A 93 -20.75 2.20 15.08
N SER A 94 -19.89 1.19 14.88
CA SER A 94 -20.17 -0.20 15.29
C SER A 94 -20.11 -0.45 16.80
N SER A 95 -19.66 0.53 17.60
CA SER A 95 -19.43 0.39 19.05
C SER A 95 -18.54 -0.81 19.45
N ASP A 96 -17.74 -1.32 18.51
CA ASP A 96 -16.90 -2.50 18.71
C ASP A 96 -15.80 -2.22 19.75
N GLU A 97 -15.56 -3.18 20.64
CA GLU A 97 -14.56 -3.05 21.69
C GLU A 97 -13.14 -2.86 21.14
N VAL A 98 -12.86 -3.37 19.94
CA VAL A 98 -11.54 -3.21 19.28
C VAL A 98 -11.18 -1.73 19.07
N LEU A 99 -12.18 -0.85 18.92
CA LEU A 99 -11.96 0.59 18.73
C LEU A 99 -11.33 1.25 19.96
N LYS A 100 -11.47 0.66 21.16
CA LYS A 100 -10.83 1.15 22.38
C LYS A 100 -9.30 1.20 22.25
N ASN A 101 -8.71 0.29 21.46
CA ASN A 101 -7.28 0.27 21.17
C ASN A 101 -6.80 1.47 20.33
N PHE A 102 -7.72 2.19 19.70
CA PHE A 102 -7.45 3.32 18.81
C PHE A 102 -8.02 4.64 19.34
N GLY A 103 -8.29 4.73 20.65
CA GLY A 103 -8.90 5.93 21.25
C GLY A 103 -10.38 6.11 20.90
N GLY A 104 -11.08 5.01 20.59
CA GLY A 104 -12.52 4.97 20.35
C GLY A 104 -12.94 5.13 18.89
N LYS A 105 -12.01 5.38 17.97
CA LYS A 105 -12.29 5.47 16.53
C LYS A 105 -11.05 5.15 15.70
N ILE A 106 -11.24 4.60 14.51
CA ILE A 106 -10.17 4.49 13.52
C ILE A 106 -10.06 5.78 12.69
N SER A 107 -8.85 6.06 12.22
CA SER A 107 -8.63 7.03 11.12
C SER A 107 -9.10 6.40 9.81
N LEU A 108 -9.58 7.23 8.89
CA LEU A 108 -9.89 6.82 7.51
C LEU A 108 -8.65 6.40 6.71
N GLU A 109 -7.45 6.79 7.16
CA GLU A 109 -6.17 6.40 6.56
C GLU A 109 -5.74 4.97 6.95
N MET A 110 -6.42 4.34 7.93
CA MET A 110 -6.14 2.99 8.41
C MET A 110 -6.74 1.90 7.51
N GLN A 111 -6.12 0.72 7.53
CA GLN A 111 -6.43 -0.38 6.61
C GLN A 111 -7.87 -0.93 6.65
N PRO A 112 -8.56 -1.02 7.80
CA PRO A 112 -9.92 -1.60 7.83
C PRO A 112 -10.91 -0.86 6.92
N GLY A 113 -10.85 0.48 6.90
CA GLY A 113 -11.69 1.28 5.99
C GLY A 113 -11.36 1.00 4.54
N LYS A 114 -10.08 0.98 4.19
CA LYS A 114 -9.59 0.70 2.82
C LYS A 114 -9.99 -0.69 2.33
N LEU A 115 -9.86 -1.71 3.18
CA LEU A 115 -10.28 -3.09 2.87
C LEU A 115 -11.80 -3.19 2.64
N MET A 116 -12.59 -2.52 3.47
CA MET A 116 -14.03 -2.47 3.30
C MET A 116 -14.41 -1.77 1.99
N TRP A 117 -13.70 -0.68 1.64
CA TRP A 117 -13.93 0.04 0.39
C TRP A 117 -13.63 -0.84 -0.82
N LEU A 118 -12.48 -1.53 -0.83
CA LEU A 118 -12.10 -2.44 -1.91
C LEU A 118 -13.15 -3.52 -2.15
N LYS A 119 -13.62 -4.17 -1.06
CA LYS A 119 -14.65 -5.21 -1.14
C LYS A 119 -15.99 -4.72 -1.72
N ARG A 120 -16.33 -3.45 -1.52
CA ARG A 120 -17.61 -2.87 -1.94
C ARG A 120 -17.56 -2.29 -3.35
N ASN A 121 -16.42 -1.78 -3.77
CA ASN A 121 -16.30 -0.97 -4.99
C ASN A 121 -15.57 -1.69 -6.14
N LEU A 122 -14.66 -2.63 -5.86
CA LEU A 122 -14.03 -3.41 -6.92
C LEU A 122 -15.01 -4.41 -7.55
N SER A 123 -14.75 -4.80 -8.79
CA SER A 123 -15.50 -5.89 -9.42
C SER A 123 -15.33 -7.20 -8.63
N LYS A 124 -16.27 -8.12 -8.78
CA LYS A 124 -16.21 -9.42 -8.09
C LYS A 124 -14.95 -10.18 -8.48
N GLU A 125 -14.55 -10.08 -9.74
CA GLU A 125 -13.37 -10.72 -10.30
C GLU A 125 -12.08 -10.12 -9.72
N GLN A 126 -11.98 -8.79 -9.64
CA GLN A 126 -10.84 -8.10 -9.05
C GLN A 126 -10.70 -8.40 -7.56
N TRP A 127 -11.80 -8.31 -6.80
CA TRP A 127 -11.81 -8.64 -5.37
C TRP A 127 -11.47 -10.11 -5.13
N ALA A 128 -11.99 -11.03 -5.95
CA ALA A 128 -11.69 -12.45 -5.83
C ALA A 128 -10.20 -12.77 -6.09
N ARG A 129 -9.54 -11.99 -6.96
CA ARG A 129 -8.11 -12.11 -7.24
C ARG A 129 -7.22 -11.56 -6.13
N SER A 130 -7.70 -10.59 -5.35
CA SER A 130 -6.96 -9.98 -4.23
C SER A 130 -6.75 -11.00 -3.10
N LYS A 131 -5.52 -11.49 -2.90
CA LYS A 131 -5.20 -12.57 -1.92
C LYS A 131 -4.37 -12.11 -0.74
N HIS A 132 -3.39 -11.24 -0.97
CA HIS A 132 -2.52 -10.73 0.06
C HIS A 132 -2.61 -9.22 0.17
N PHE A 133 -2.59 -8.74 1.42
CA PHE A 133 -2.72 -7.35 1.81
C PHE A 133 -1.60 -7.04 2.79
N PHE A 134 -0.72 -6.10 2.43
CA PHE A 134 0.44 -5.70 3.23
C PHE A 134 0.35 -4.23 3.65
#